data_AF-A0A2U8DN09-F1
#
_entry.id   AF-A0A2U8DN09-F1
#
_cell.length_a   1.000
_cell.length_b   1.000
_cell.length_c   1.000
_cell.angle_alpha   90.00
_cell.angle_beta   90.00
_cell.angle_gamma   90.00
#
_symmetry.space_group_name_H-M   'P 1'
#
loop_
_entity.id
_entity.type
_entity.pdbx_description
1 polymer ?
#
loop_
_entity_poly.entity_id
_entity_poly.type
_entity_poly.pdbx_seq_one_letter_code
_entity_poly.pdbx_strand_id
1 'polypeptide(L)'
;MKKLLIVVLILGTINFTGCDQKSVDDKAVKETTTTTTTTTTDTKTNNTKTDAVKSDTTATTAKTDTAKATTSDAKQLGYVKKLYEESGSKYISIQYVQWLSGEEAIKAIMEDDKCTREEAQSRYTNDHYIRYKNKEVKKVKVSNNATYSIIKTGAEATKSSFDEVKKELGETIQGILCDVTIKNNEVTDLKQKFQP
;
A
#
# COMPACT_ATOMS: atom_id res chain seq x y z
N MET A 1 41.08 -21.89 -19.50
CA MET A 1 42.09 -20.83 -19.31
C MET A 1 41.58 -19.88 -18.23
N LYS A 2 42.15 -19.98 -17.02
CA LYS A 2 41.74 -19.21 -15.84
C LYS A 2 42.29 -17.79 -15.97
N LYS A 3 41.42 -16.78 -16.09
CA LYS A 3 41.82 -15.37 -15.96
C LYS A 3 41.46 -14.88 -14.56
N LEU A 4 42.52 -14.78 -13.76
CA LEU A 4 42.61 -14.13 -12.46
C LEU A 4 42.35 -12.62 -12.68
N LEU A 5 41.38 -12.03 -11.97
CA LEU A 5 41.17 -10.59 -11.98
C LEU A 5 41.16 -10.08 -10.54
N ILE A 6 42.06 -9.12 -10.33
CA ILE A 6 42.58 -8.64 -9.06
C ILE A 6 41.54 -7.74 -8.38
N VAL A 7 41.26 -8.05 -7.11
CA VAL A 7 40.47 -7.22 -6.19
C VAL A 7 41.37 -6.09 -5.68
N VAL A 8 41.04 -4.85 -6.02
CA VAL A 8 41.64 -3.65 -5.40
C VAL A 8 40.69 -3.17 -4.32
N LEU A 9 41.03 -3.45 -3.07
CA LEU A 9 40.30 -3.02 -1.88
C LEU A 9 40.86 -1.66 -1.44
N ILE A 10 40.11 -0.58 -1.67
CA ILE A 10 40.47 0.76 -1.18
C ILE A 10 39.87 0.91 0.22
N LEU A 11 40.72 0.77 1.25
CA LEU A 11 40.38 1.17 2.62
C LEU A 11 40.41 2.70 2.72
N GLY A 12 39.25 3.33 2.64
CA GLY A 12 39.06 4.74 3.00
C GLY A 12 38.70 4.86 4.48
N THR A 13 39.66 5.32 5.30
CA THR A 13 39.43 5.73 6.68
C THR A 13 38.78 7.11 6.71
N ILE A 14 37.53 7.21 7.16
CA ILE A 14 36.89 8.49 7.51
C ILE A 14 36.95 8.68 9.03
N ASN A 15 37.59 9.78 9.41
CA ASN A 15 37.78 10.24 10.79
C ASN A 15 36.45 10.66 11.41
N PHE A 16 36.16 10.14 12.61
CA PHE A 16 35.14 10.67 13.50
C PHE A 16 35.72 11.85 14.28
N THR A 17 35.32 13.07 13.94
CA THR A 17 35.45 14.25 14.81
C THR A 17 34.19 14.38 15.65
N GLY A 18 34.38 14.37 16.97
CA GLY A 18 33.33 14.49 17.97
C GLY A 18 32.89 15.93 18.28
N CYS A 19 32.34 16.07 19.49
CA CYS A 19 31.69 17.22 20.13
C CYS A 19 30.18 17.34 19.78
N ASP A 20 29.24 17.51 20.71
CA ASP A 20 29.32 17.98 22.09
C ASP A 20 28.11 17.49 22.91
N GLN A 21 28.34 17.34 24.21
CA GLN A 21 27.36 16.97 25.23
C GLN A 21 27.11 18.18 26.13
N LYS A 22 25.88 18.71 26.14
CA LYS A 22 25.28 19.61 27.14
C LYS A 22 23.88 19.96 26.62
N SER A 23 22.83 20.18 27.40
CA SER A 23 22.66 20.35 28.83
C SER A 23 21.19 20.09 29.10
N VAL A 24 20.93 19.62 30.32
CA VAL A 24 19.65 19.61 31.02
C VAL A 24 19.02 21.01 30.93
N ASP A 25 17.72 21.07 30.65
CA ASP A 25 16.84 22.04 31.30
C ASP A 25 15.41 21.47 31.41
N ASP A 26 15.10 21.23 32.67
CA ASP A 26 13.83 20.84 33.25
C ASP A 26 12.92 22.07 33.28
N LYS A 27 11.76 21.99 32.61
CA LYS A 27 10.62 22.86 32.90
C LYS A 27 9.31 22.09 32.79
N ALA A 28 8.93 21.54 33.94
CA ALA A 28 7.55 21.28 34.31
C ALA A 28 6.66 22.50 34.04
N VAL A 29 5.64 22.33 33.20
CA VAL A 29 4.45 23.20 33.16
C VAL A 29 3.20 22.34 33.02
N LYS A 30 2.60 22.09 34.18
CA LYS A 30 1.17 22.19 34.48
C LYS A 30 0.17 21.58 33.48
N GLU A 31 -0.16 20.32 33.77
CA GLU A 31 -1.39 19.68 33.31
C GLU A 31 -2.61 20.54 33.65
N THR A 32 -3.44 20.82 32.63
CA THR A 32 -4.78 21.39 32.79
C THR A 32 -5.77 20.33 32.37
N THR A 33 -6.32 19.64 33.36
CA THR A 33 -7.41 18.69 33.26
C THR A 33 -8.70 19.43 32.90
N THR A 34 -9.16 19.29 31.66
CA THR A 34 -10.51 19.70 31.27
C THR A 34 -11.44 18.49 31.35
N THR A 35 -12.22 18.45 32.42
CA THR A 35 -13.31 17.49 32.64
C THR A 35 -14.50 17.88 31.75
N THR A 36 -14.77 17.11 30.70
CA THR A 36 -16.03 17.21 29.94
C THR A 36 -17.02 16.18 30.48
N THR A 37 -18.00 16.65 31.24
CA THR A 37 -19.13 15.89 31.74
C THR A 37 -20.02 15.41 30.59
N THR A 38 -20.14 14.09 30.43
CA THR A 38 -21.10 13.45 29.53
C THR A 38 -22.48 13.46 30.17
N THR A 39 -23.43 14.17 29.56
CA THR A 39 -24.86 14.08 29.93
C THR A 39 -25.52 12.99 29.11
N THR A 40 -25.85 11.88 29.78
CA THR A 40 -26.67 10.78 29.25
C THR A 40 -28.14 11.18 29.38
N THR A 41 -28.87 11.24 28.25
CA THR A 41 -30.34 11.31 28.25
C THR A 41 -30.88 9.99 27.72
N ASP A 42 -31.38 9.18 28.64
CA ASP A 42 -32.24 8.03 28.35
C ASP A 42 -33.61 8.53 27.86
N THR A 43 -33.98 8.18 26.63
CA THR A 43 -35.38 8.22 26.20
C THR A 43 -35.78 6.84 25.69
N LYS A 44 -36.53 6.12 26.52
CA LYS A 44 -37.27 4.91 26.21
C LYS A 44 -38.68 5.31 25.77
N THR A 45 -39.06 5.00 24.52
CA THR A 45 -40.47 4.92 24.12
C THR A 45 -40.70 3.73 23.16
N ASN A 46 -41.78 3.00 23.45
CA ASN A 46 -42.23 1.76 22.85
C ASN A 46 -42.82 1.90 21.42
N ASN A 47 -42.71 0.78 20.70
CA ASN A 47 -43.62 0.17 19.71
C ASN A 47 -44.18 1.03 18.56
N THR A 48 -43.91 0.59 17.32
CA THR A 48 -44.95 0.21 16.34
C THR A 48 -44.36 -0.71 15.28
N LYS A 49 -45.08 -1.81 15.02
CA LYS A 49 -44.87 -2.84 14.00
C LYS A 49 -45.36 -2.32 12.65
N THR A 50 -44.50 -2.33 11.64
CA THR A 50 -44.90 -2.22 10.23
C THR A 50 -43.98 -3.08 9.36
N ASP A 51 -44.58 -3.98 8.60
CA ASP A 51 -43.94 -4.90 7.66
C ASP A 51 -43.26 -4.14 6.51
N ALA A 52 -41.98 -4.48 6.24
CA ALA A 52 -41.26 -3.99 5.07
C ALA A 52 -40.42 -5.11 4.43
N VAL A 53 -40.89 -5.47 3.23
CA VAL A 53 -40.23 -6.08 2.08
C VAL A 53 -38.73 -6.39 2.21
N LYS A 54 -38.45 -7.68 2.10
CA LYS A 54 -37.15 -8.32 1.85
C LYS A 54 -36.41 -7.67 0.67
N SER A 55 -35.26 -7.08 0.92
CA SER A 55 -34.25 -6.80 -0.11
C SER A 55 -32.89 -7.28 0.41
N ASP A 56 -32.53 -8.50 -0.02
CA ASP A 56 -31.21 -9.09 0.19
C ASP A 56 -30.18 -8.25 -0.59
N THR A 57 -29.35 -7.50 0.11
CA THR A 57 -28.08 -6.99 -0.42
C THR A 57 -26.97 -7.43 0.52
N THR A 58 -26.44 -8.62 0.24
CA THR A 58 -25.26 -9.18 0.89
C THR A 58 -24.02 -8.40 0.46
N ALA A 59 -23.65 -7.37 1.22
CA ALA A 59 -22.33 -6.75 1.13
C ALA A 59 -21.29 -7.76 1.63
N THR A 60 -20.61 -8.42 0.68
CA THR A 60 -19.49 -9.32 0.97
C THR A 60 -18.25 -8.48 1.24
N THR A 61 -18.04 -8.10 2.49
CA THR A 61 -16.77 -7.52 2.95
C THR A 61 -15.76 -8.66 3.15
N ALA A 62 -14.91 -8.89 2.15
CA ALA A 62 -13.86 -9.89 2.21
C ALA A 62 -12.75 -9.46 3.18
N LYS A 63 -12.84 -9.94 4.42
CA LYS A 63 -11.79 -9.88 5.43
C LYS A 63 -10.55 -10.63 4.92
N THR A 64 -9.48 -9.91 4.59
CA THR A 64 -8.21 -10.51 4.16
C THR A 64 -7.22 -10.50 5.32
N ASP A 65 -7.30 -11.53 6.16
CA ASP A 65 -6.26 -11.86 7.14
C ASP A 65 -5.17 -12.75 6.50
N THR A 66 -3.92 -12.29 6.64
CA THR A 66 -2.65 -13.03 6.77
C THR A 66 -2.28 -14.19 5.82
N ALA A 67 -1.26 -13.90 5.00
CA ALA A 67 -0.19 -14.74 4.45
C ALA A 67 -0.35 -16.28 4.42
N LYS A 68 -0.91 -16.76 3.31
CA LYS A 68 -0.38 -17.91 2.56
C LYS A 68 -0.39 -17.49 1.10
N ALA A 69 0.70 -17.74 0.37
CA ALA A 69 0.70 -17.65 -1.09
C ALA A 69 -0.20 -18.78 -1.61
N THR A 70 -1.51 -18.58 -1.48
CA THR A 70 -2.53 -19.49 -1.95
C THR A 70 -2.64 -19.24 -3.44
N THR A 71 -2.41 -20.29 -4.22
CA THR A 71 -2.64 -20.43 -5.65
C THR A 71 -4.13 -20.28 -5.98
N SER A 72 -4.69 -19.12 -5.67
CA SER A 72 -6.04 -18.71 -5.99
C SER A 72 -5.92 -17.51 -6.91
N ASP A 73 -6.67 -17.55 -8.01
CA ASP A 73 -6.85 -16.43 -8.92
C ASP A 73 -7.26 -15.18 -8.13
N ALA A 74 -6.31 -14.30 -7.83
CA ALA A 74 -6.51 -13.22 -6.88
C ALA A 74 -6.16 -11.88 -7.51
N LYS A 75 -7.08 -10.93 -7.37
CA LYS A 75 -6.82 -9.52 -7.64
C LYS A 75 -6.01 -8.96 -6.47
N GLN A 76 -4.84 -8.42 -6.77
CA GLN A 76 -3.91 -7.81 -5.83
C GLN A 76 -3.70 -6.35 -6.18
N LEU A 77 -3.32 -5.53 -5.20
CA LEU A 77 -2.92 -4.15 -5.42
C LEU A 77 -1.42 -4.01 -5.16
N GLY A 78 -0.71 -3.27 -6.01
CA GLY A 78 0.71 -3.04 -5.81
C GLY A 78 1.27 -1.92 -6.66
N TYR A 79 2.39 -1.36 -6.21
CA TYR A 79 3.23 -0.50 -7.04
C TYR A 79 4.05 -1.38 -7.99
N VAL A 80 3.72 -1.33 -9.27
CA VAL A 80 4.49 -1.97 -10.33
C VAL A 80 5.65 -1.06 -10.67
N LYS A 81 6.86 -1.51 -10.36
CA LYS A 81 8.10 -0.73 -10.56
C LYS A 81 8.67 -0.88 -11.96
N LYS A 82 8.45 -2.03 -12.60
CA LYS A 82 8.99 -2.32 -13.92
C LYS A 82 8.20 -3.42 -14.60
N LEU A 83 8.02 -3.29 -15.90
CA LEU A 83 7.62 -4.36 -16.82
C LEU A 83 8.80 -4.61 -17.76
N TYR A 84 9.25 -5.86 -17.89
CA TYR A 84 10.47 -6.16 -18.63
C TYR A 84 10.46 -7.58 -19.20
N GLU A 85 11.44 -7.85 -20.05
CA GLU A 85 11.69 -9.17 -20.60
C GLU A 85 13.04 -9.67 -20.11
N GLU A 86 13.09 -10.96 -19.81
CA GLU A 86 14.31 -11.66 -19.40
C GLU A 86 14.24 -13.08 -19.98
N SER A 87 15.24 -13.47 -20.76
CA SER A 87 15.31 -14.79 -21.39
C SER A 87 14.05 -15.17 -22.19
N GLY A 88 13.49 -14.22 -22.94
CA GLY A 88 12.30 -14.43 -23.79
C GLY A 88 10.97 -14.54 -23.03
N SER A 89 10.97 -14.34 -21.71
CA SER A 89 9.75 -14.30 -20.89
C SER A 89 9.51 -12.88 -20.36
N LYS A 90 8.23 -12.52 -20.21
CA LYS A 90 7.79 -11.23 -19.67
C LYS A 90 7.63 -11.30 -18.15
N TYR A 91 8.02 -10.24 -17.45
CA TYR A 91 7.97 -10.14 -16.00
C TYR A 91 7.55 -8.74 -15.54
N ILE A 92 6.90 -8.68 -14.38
CA ILE A 92 6.81 -7.46 -13.58
C ILE A 92 7.63 -7.56 -12.30
N SER A 93 8.10 -6.40 -11.85
CA SER A 93 8.54 -6.17 -10.47
C SER A 93 7.44 -5.41 -9.73
N ILE A 94 6.85 -6.03 -8.71
CA ILE A 94 5.73 -5.48 -7.95
C ILE A 94 6.02 -5.44 -6.46
N GLN A 95 5.68 -4.32 -5.83
CA GLN A 95 5.63 -4.18 -4.39
C GLN A 95 4.15 -4.13 -3.96
N TYR A 96 3.69 -5.16 -3.26
CA TYR A 96 2.29 -5.27 -2.86
C TYR A 96 1.94 -4.28 -1.74
N VAL A 97 0.75 -3.70 -1.86
CA VAL A 97 0.21 -2.74 -0.89
C VAL A 97 -1.25 -3.06 -0.58
N GLN A 98 -1.76 -2.48 0.49
CA GLN A 98 -3.18 -2.52 0.84
C GLN A 98 -3.76 -1.12 0.71
N TRP A 99 -4.96 -1.03 0.14
CA TRP A 99 -5.76 0.19 0.16
C TRP A 99 -6.75 0.09 1.31
N LEU A 100 -6.51 0.87 2.36
CA LEU A 100 -7.33 0.87 3.56
C LEU A 100 -8.12 2.16 3.62
N SER A 101 -9.32 2.12 4.20
CA SER A 101 -10.18 3.30 4.39
C SER A 101 -10.85 3.27 5.75
N GLY A 102 -11.30 4.43 6.21
CA GLY A 102 -11.99 4.62 7.48
C GLY A 102 -11.19 4.13 8.68
N GLU A 103 -11.87 3.40 9.56
CA GLU A 103 -11.29 2.91 10.81
C GLU A 103 -10.10 1.95 10.60
N GLU A 104 -10.11 1.17 9.52
CA GLU A 104 -9.00 0.26 9.22
C GLU A 104 -7.73 1.02 8.83
N ALA A 105 -7.89 2.14 8.11
CA ALA A 105 -6.78 3.03 7.78
C ALA A 105 -6.19 3.69 9.03
N ILE A 106 -7.03 4.20 9.93
CA ILE A 106 -6.60 4.83 11.18
C ILE A 106 -5.81 3.83 12.03
N LYS A 107 -6.33 2.60 12.21
CA LYS A 107 -5.63 1.53 12.93
C LYS A 107 -4.29 1.20 12.31
N ALA A 108 -4.24 1.08 10.99
CA ALA A 108 -2.98 0.82 10.28
C ALA A 108 -1.95 1.94 10.48
N ILE A 109 -2.36 3.20 10.43
CA ILE A 109 -1.46 4.34 10.71
C ILE A 109 -0.94 4.27 12.15
N MET A 110 -1.81 4.02 13.13
CA MET A 110 -1.39 3.85 14.54
C MET A 110 -0.37 2.72 14.69
N GLU A 111 -0.60 1.59 14.03
CA GLU A 111 0.30 0.44 14.06
C GLU A 111 1.66 0.72 13.42
N ASP A 112 1.68 1.39 12.27
CA ASP A 112 2.88 1.65 11.48
C ASP A 112 3.72 2.76 12.11
N ASP A 113 3.08 3.84 12.56
CA ASP A 113 3.76 5.04 13.07
C ASP A 113 3.89 5.07 14.59
N LYS A 114 3.32 4.09 15.31
CA LYS A 114 3.32 4.02 16.79
C LYS A 114 2.75 5.28 17.45
N CYS A 115 1.66 5.80 16.90
CA CYS A 115 1.05 7.07 17.30
C CYS A 115 -0.33 6.87 17.99
N THR A 116 -0.85 7.94 18.60
CA THR A 116 -2.21 7.94 19.15
C THR A 116 -3.26 7.98 18.05
N ARG A 117 -4.53 7.75 18.43
CA ARG A 117 -5.65 7.83 17.49
C ARG A 117 -5.80 9.24 16.92
N GLU A 118 -5.66 10.27 17.75
CA GLU A 118 -5.79 11.67 17.36
C GLU A 118 -4.72 12.04 16.32
N GLU A 119 -3.49 11.60 16.54
CA GLU A 119 -2.39 11.78 15.60
C GLU A 119 -2.65 11.04 14.29
N ALA A 120 -3.09 9.77 14.34
CA ALA A 120 -3.44 9.01 13.15
C ALA A 120 -4.58 9.65 12.34
N GLN A 121 -5.63 10.14 13.03
CA GLN A 121 -6.75 10.84 12.42
C GLN A 121 -6.29 12.10 11.69
N SER A 122 -5.35 12.87 12.26
CA SER A 122 -4.79 14.07 11.62
C SER A 122 -3.97 13.77 10.36
N ARG A 123 -3.40 12.56 10.24
CA ARG A 123 -2.62 12.11 9.08
C ARG A 123 -3.48 11.47 8.00
N TYR A 124 -4.70 11.04 8.33
CA TYR A 124 -5.65 10.44 7.41
C TYR A 124 -6.43 11.52 6.64
N THR A 125 -5.82 12.07 5.59
CA THR A 125 -6.35 13.25 4.87
C THR A 125 -7.09 12.93 3.57
N ASN A 126 -6.85 11.77 2.96
CA ASN A 126 -7.28 11.47 1.58
C ASN A 126 -8.39 10.41 1.50
N ASP A 127 -9.10 10.13 2.61
CA ASP A 127 -10.07 9.03 2.74
C ASP A 127 -9.52 7.62 2.42
N HIS A 128 -8.19 7.50 2.37
CA HIS A 128 -7.50 6.22 2.24
C HIS A 128 -6.09 6.28 2.83
N TYR A 129 -5.57 5.10 3.15
CA TYR A 129 -4.18 4.87 3.52
C TYR A 129 -3.63 3.70 2.70
N ILE A 130 -2.52 3.94 2.00
CA ILE A 130 -1.82 2.89 1.25
C ILE A 130 -0.73 2.30 2.14
N ARG A 131 -0.98 1.10 2.66
CA ARG A 131 -0.05 0.41 3.56
C ARG A 131 0.86 -0.54 2.79
N TYR A 132 2.17 -0.45 3.04
CA TYR A 132 3.11 -1.47 2.59
C TYR A 132 3.05 -2.68 3.51
N LYS A 133 2.33 -3.74 3.09
CA LYS A 133 2.28 -5.00 3.85
C LYS A 133 3.66 -5.64 4.02
N ASN A 134 4.52 -5.48 3.02
CA ASN A 134 5.93 -5.88 3.03
C ASN A 134 6.70 -4.94 2.07
N LYS A 135 7.93 -4.56 2.43
CA LYS A 135 8.82 -3.75 1.57
C LYS A 135 9.46 -4.54 0.42
N GLU A 136 9.29 -5.86 0.41
CA GLU A 136 9.83 -6.75 -0.59
C GLU A 136 9.22 -6.52 -1.98
N VAL A 137 10.09 -6.42 -2.99
CA VAL A 137 9.71 -6.37 -4.40
C VAL A 137 9.73 -7.80 -4.96
N LYS A 138 8.59 -8.26 -5.47
CA LYS A 138 8.44 -9.59 -6.06
C LYS A 138 8.60 -9.53 -7.58
N LYS A 139 9.30 -10.51 -8.14
CA LYS A 139 9.32 -10.81 -9.56
C LYS A 139 8.16 -11.76 -9.86
N VAL A 140 7.27 -11.39 -10.78
CA VAL A 140 6.13 -12.22 -11.19
C VAL A 140 6.14 -12.35 -12.70
N LYS A 141 5.99 -13.57 -13.20
CA LYS A 141 5.91 -13.84 -14.63
C LYS A 141 4.60 -13.28 -15.19
N VAL A 142 4.64 -12.76 -16.40
CA VAL A 142 3.47 -12.23 -17.10
C VAL A 142 3.06 -13.24 -18.17
N SER A 143 1.77 -13.52 -18.24
CA SER A 143 1.23 -14.43 -19.24
C SER A 143 1.36 -13.83 -20.64
N ASN A 144 1.54 -14.69 -21.65
CA ASN A 144 1.62 -14.24 -23.05
C ASN A 144 0.32 -13.57 -23.52
N ASN A 145 -0.81 -13.93 -22.91
CA ASN A 145 -2.14 -13.38 -23.21
C ASN A 145 -2.58 -12.30 -22.22
N ALA A 146 -1.66 -11.73 -21.44
CA ALA A 146 -2.01 -10.72 -20.45
C ALA A 146 -2.57 -9.46 -21.10
N THR A 147 -3.54 -8.85 -20.44
CA THR A 147 -4.09 -7.54 -20.81
C THR A 147 -3.46 -6.43 -19.99
N TYR A 148 -3.32 -5.25 -20.61
CA TYR A 148 -2.74 -4.08 -19.97
C TYR A 148 -3.65 -2.88 -20.18
N SER A 149 -3.85 -2.07 -19.13
CA SER A 149 -4.54 -0.80 -19.20
C SER A 149 -3.83 0.25 -18.36
N ILE A 150 -3.48 1.39 -18.96
CA ILE A 150 -2.83 2.53 -18.27
C ILE A 150 -3.63 3.81 -18.46
N ILE A 151 -3.47 4.75 -17.53
CA ILE A 151 -4.09 6.07 -17.57
C ILE A 151 -3.13 6.99 -18.33
N LYS A 152 -3.50 7.37 -19.55
CA LYS A 152 -2.73 8.32 -20.38
C LYS A 152 -3.17 9.76 -20.14
N THR A 153 -4.47 9.95 -19.93
CA THR A 153 -5.12 11.24 -19.65
C THR A 153 -6.33 11.03 -18.74
N GLY A 154 -6.63 12.00 -17.88
CA GLY A 154 -7.77 11.92 -16.95
C GLY A 154 -7.57 10.87 -15.84
N ALA A 155 -8.65 10.18 -15.47
CA ALA A 155 -8.66 9.21 -14.36
C ALA A 155 -8.95 7.76 -14.83
N GLU A 156 -9.23 7.54 -16.10
CA GLU A 156 -9.63 6.23 -16.62
C GLU A 156 -8.49 5.52 -17.36
N ALA A 157 -8.28 4.26 -17.02
CA ALA A 157 -7.29 3.43 -17.69
C ALA A 157 -7.83 2.92 -19.03
N THR A 158 -7.03 3.05 -20.07
CA THR A 158 -7.35 2.58 -21.43
C THR A 158 -6.45 1.43 -21.84
N LYS A 159 -6.98 0.53 -22.66
CA LYS A 159 -6.24 -0.63 -23.17
C LYS A 159 -4.92 -0.18 -23.82
N SER A 160 -3.84 -0.86 -23.48
CA SER A 160 -2.49 -0.54 -23.95
C SER A 160 -1.72 -1.80 -24.29
N SER A 161 -0.64 -1.65 -25.04
CA SER A 161 0.30 -2.72 -25.38
C SER A 161 1.36 -2.92 -24.30
N PHE A 162 2.04 -4.06 -24.33
CA PHE A 162 3.16 -4.35 -23.43
C PHE A 162 4.25 -3.26 -23.52
N ASP A 163 4.61 -2.83 -24.72
CA ASP A 163 5.68 -1.84 -24.93
C ASP A 163 5.29 -0.45 -24.44
N GLU A 164 4.03 -0.05 -24.61
CA GLU A 164 3.51 1.20 -24.06
C GLU A 164 3.59 1.21 -22.53
N VAL A 165 3.12 0.14 -21.89
CA VAL A 165 3.15 0.04 -20.43
C VAL A 165 4.59 -0.07 -19.90
N LYS A 166 5.46 -0.78 -20.61
CA LYS A 166 6.89 -0.85 -20.28
C LYS A 166 7.57 0.51 -20.34
N LYS A 167 7.22 1.34 -21.33
CA LYS A 167 7.71 2.71 -21.44
C LYS A 167 7.23 3.56 -20.26
N GLU A 168 5.93 3.54 -19.98
CA GLU A 168 5.31 4.31 -18.90
C GLU A 168 5.88 3.93 -17.52
N LEU A 169 6.05 2.64 -17.26
CA LEU A 169 6.62 2.13 -16.00
C LEU A 169 8.13 2.37 -15.89
N GLY A 170 8.83 2.45 -17.01
CA GLY A 170 10.29 2.53 -17.08
C GLY A 170 10.88 3.83 -16.53
N GLU A 171 10.05 4.84 -16.26
CA GLU A 171 10.48 6.20 -15.91
C GLU A 171 10.29 6.55 -14.43
N THR A 172 9.68 5.67 -13.61
CA THR A 172 9.28 6.05 -12.23
C THR A 172 10.02 5.25 -11.15
N ILE A 173 10.67 5.96 -10.21
CA ILE A 173 11.36 5.34 -9.06
C ILE A 173 10.36 4.72 -8.08
N GLN A 174 9.17 5.31 -7.96
CA GLN A 174 8.12 4.89 -7.03
C GLN A 174 7.27 3.72 -7.58
N GLY A 175 7.27 3.52 -8.90
CA GLY A 175 6.34 2.62 -9.58
C GLY A 175 4.95 3.22 -9.74
N ILE A 176 4.10 2.53 -10.49
CA ILE A 176 2.72 2.92 -10.76
C ILE A 176 1.78 2.01 -9.97
N LEU A 177 0.80 2.59 -9.29
CA LEU A 177 -0.20 1.82 -8.57
C LEU A 177 -1.11 1.08 -9.55
N CYS A 178 -1.14 -0.25 -9.47
CA CYS A 178 -1.94 -1.09 -10.35
C CYS A 178 -2.74 -2.12 -9.55
N ASP A 179 -3.96 -2.35 -10.03
CA ASP A 179 -4.66 -3.60 -9.82
C ASP A 179 -4.01 -4.68 -10.70
N VAL A 180 -3.62 -5.81 -10.09
CA VAL A 180 -2.92 -6.92 -10.75
C VAL A 180 -3.69 -8.21 -10.52
N THR A 181 -4.12 -8.84 -11.60
CA THR A 181 -4.75 -10.16 -11.53
C THR A 181 -3.72 -11.24 -11.80
N ILE A 182 -3.54 -12.16 -10.85
CA ILE A 182 -2.61 -13.27 -10.95
C ILE A 182 -3.41 -14.57 -11.04
N LYS A 183 -3.17 -15.37 -12.07
CA LYS A 183 -3.75 -16.70 -12.27
C LYS A 183 -2.65 -17.69 -12.64
N ASN A 184 -2.68 -18.89 -12.07
CA ASN A 184 -1.64 -19.91 -12.30
C ASN A 184 -0.20 -19.36 -12.11
N ASN A 185 0.00 -18.48 -11.12
CA ASN A 185 1.26 -17.78 -10.83
C ASN A 185 1.78 -16.85 -11.95
N GLU A 186 0.93 -16.50 -12.92
CA GLU A 186 1.22 -15.51 -13.96
C GLU A 186 0.28 -14.31 -13.86
N VAL A 187 0.79 -13.12 -14.14
CA VAL A 187 -0.04 -11.92 -14.30
C VAL A 187 -0.85 -12.07 -15.59
N THR A 188 -2.17 -11.99 -15.48
CA THR A 188 -3.09 -12.05 -16.62
C THR A 188 -3.73 -10.70 -16.94
N ASP A 189 -3.80 -9.79 -15.96
CA ASP A 189 -4.30 -8.43 -16.16
C ASP A 189 -3.51 -7.45 -15.31
N LEU A 190 -3.16 -6.31 -15.90
CA LEU A 190 -2.48 -5.21 -15.25
C LEU A 190 -3.22 -3.91 -15.57
N LYS A 191 -3.90 -3.33 -14.58
CA LYS A 191 -4.69 -2.11 -14.73
C LYS A 191 -4.20 -1.03 -13.77
N GLN A 192 -3.73 0.09 -14.32
CA GLN A 192 -3.38 1.25 -13.52
C GLN A 192 -4.60 1.76 -12.76
N LYS A 193 -4.40 2.09 -11.48
CA LYS A 193 -5.39 2.68 -10.61
C LYS A 193 -5.08 4.16 -10.45
N PHE A 194 -6.08 5.01 -10.67
CA PHE A 194 -5.97 6.43 -10.38
C PHE A 194 -5.86 6.62 -8.86
N GLN A 195 -4.90 7.44 -8.45
CA GLN A 195 -4.78 7.94 -7.09
C GLN A 195 -5.00 9.46 -7.18
N PRO A 196 -6.13 9.98 -6.67
CA PRO A 196 -6.44 11.41 -6.70
C PRO A 196 -5.47 12.24 -5.86
#